data_AF-A0A2W1UDV5-F1
#
_entry.id   AF-A0A2W1UDV5-F1
#
_cell.length_a   1.000
_cell.length_b   1.000
_cell.length_c   1.000
_cell.angle_alpha   90.00
_cell.angle_beta   90.00
_cell.angle_gamma   90.00
#
_symmetry.space_group_name_H-M   'P 1'
#
loop_
_entity.id
_entity.type
_entity.pdbx_description
1 polymer ?
#
loop_
_entity_poly.entity_id
_entity_poly.type
_entity_poly.pdbx_seq_one_letter_code
_entity_poly.pdbx_strand_id
1 'polypeptide(L)'
;MCGNTGLRYLYAIRNPDTGHELSPIGSVCVEYFEVPELTEGASALRRLFDLRAAYVDLRPVALTTEYFSRALLADLWENGAFPDNGYNRNNGENDYRFLLDWFNSHGAPSEKERRKIWVLVNRTIRRFVLSDERLS
;
A
#
# COMPACT_ATOMS: atom_id res chain seq x y z
N MET A 1 -23.81 -18.55 14.90
CA MET A 1 -22.65 -18.65 14.00
C MET A 1 -23.11 -18.21 12.62
N CYS A 2 -22.74 -16.99 12.21
CA CYS A 2 -23.13 -16.47 10.91
C CYS A 2 -22.02 -16.77 9.90
N GLY A 3 -22.34 -17.67 8.97
CA GLY A 3 -21.52 -17.96 7.81
C GLY A 3 -21.56 -16.79 6.84
N ASN A 4 -20.41 -16.15 6.65
CA ASN A 4 -20.14 -15.34 5.47
C ASN A 4 -18.76 -15.76 4.95
N THR A 5 -18.78 -16.52 3.87
CA THR A 5 -17.63 -17.00 3.12
C THR A 5 -16.95 -15.78 2.46
N GLY A 6 -16.11 -15.07 3.21
CA GLY A 6 -15.49 -13.83 2.73
C GLY A 6 -14.72 -13.00 3.76
N LEU A 7 -14.84 -13.31 5.06
CA LEU A 7 -14.01 -12.69 6.09
C LEU A 7 -12.60 -13.30 6.07
N ARG A 8 -11.73 -12.78 5.20
CA ARG A 8 -10.34 -13.23 5.07
C ARG A 8 -9.35 -12.56 6.04
N TYR A 9 -9.76 -11.54 6.79
CA TYR A 9 -8.89 -10.83 7.74
C TYR A 9 -9.62 -10.51 9.04
N LEU A 10 -9.07 -11.03 10.14
CA LEU A 10 -9.43 -10.66 11.51
C LEU A 10 -8.30 -9.74 11.99
N TYR A 11 -8.63 -8.50 12.34
CA TYR A 11 -7.68 -7.60 12.96
C TYR A 11 -7.87 -7.62 14.48
N ALA A 12 -6.75 -7.58 15.20
CA ALA A 12 -6.72 -7.31 16.63
C ALA A 12 -6.24 -5.88 16.84
N ILE A 13 -7.10 -5.02 17.41
CA ILE A 13 -6.71 -3.66 17.80
C ILE A 13 -6.26 -3.72 19.24
N ARG A 14 -5.01 -3.32 19.50
CA ARG A 14 -4.44 -3.27 20.85
C ARG A 14 -4.21 -1.82 21.25
N ASN A 15 -4.78 -1.41 22.37
CA ASN A 15 -4.45 -0.13 22.99
C ASN A 15 -3.10 -0.25 23.70
N PRO A 16 -2.07 0.54 23.32
CA PRO A 16 -0.74 0.44 23.90
C PRO A 16 -0.66 0.97 25.35
N ASP A 17 -1.54 1.90 25.73
CA ASP A 17 -1.55 2.52 27.06
C ASP A 17 -2.27 1.66 28.11
N THR A 18 -3.30 0.92 27.69
CA THR A 18 -4.14 0.12 28.60
C THR A 18 -4.00 -1.39 28.40
N GLY A 19 -3.35 -1.82 27.32
CA GLY A 19 -3.11 -3.23 27.00
C GLY A 19 -4.34 -4.01 26.53
N HIS A 20 -5.51 -3.37 26.46
CA HIS A 20 -6.75 -4.01 26.03
C HIS A 20 -6.73 -4.33 24.53
N GLU A 21 -7.19 -5.52 24.19
CA GLU A 21 -7.26 -6.05 22.84
C GLU A 21 -8.73 -6.25 22.43
N LEU A 22 -9.11 -5.74 21.26
CA LEU A 22 -10.39 -6.04 20.63
C LEU A 22 -10.15 -7.09 19.54
N SER A 23 -10.67 -8.30 19.76
CA SER A 23 -10.60 -9.42 18.82
C SER A 23 -11.91 -10.22 18.79
N PRO A 24 -12.37 -10.74 17.62
CA PRO A 24 -11.90 -10.45 16.27
C PRO A 24 -12.86 -9.49 15.52
N ILE A 25 -12.31 -8.42 14.95
CA ILE A 25 -13.06 -7.47 14.13
C ILE A 25 -12.83 -7.86 12.66
N GLY A 26 -13.89 -8.34 12.00
CA GLY A 26 -13.85 -8.60 10.56
C GLY A 26 -13.64 -7.31 9.78
N SER A 27 -13.03 -7.38 8.59
CA SER A 27 -12.76 -6.20 7.75
C SER A 27 -13.98 -5.32 7.43
N VAL A 28 -15.20 -5.86 7.55
CA VAL A 28 -16.47 -5.13 7.39
C VAL A 28 -16.80 -4.25 8.62
N CYS A 29 -16.24 -4.57 9.78
CA CYS A 29 -16.52 -3.89 11.04
C CYS A 29 -15.54 -2.75 11.34
N VAL A 30 -14.45 -2.57 10.58
CA VAL A 30 -13.56 -1.40 10.74
C VAL A 30 -14.24 -0.11 10.28
N GLU A 31 -15.15 -0.19 9.30
CA GLU A 31 -16.00 0.94 8.88
C GLU A 31 -16.90 1.47 10.01
N TYR A 32 -17.17 0.68 11.06
CA TYR A 32 -18.00 1.07 12.20
C TYR A 32 -17.26 1.89 13.27
N PHE A 33 -15.93 2.01 13.21
CA PHE A 33 -15.17 2.65 14.28
C PHE A 33 -15.01 4.16 14.13
N GLU A 34 -15.35 4.76 12.98
CA GLU A 34 -15.30 6.23 12.73
C GLU A 34 -14.03 6.95 13.23
N VAL A 35 -12.92 6.22 13.47
CA VAL A 35 -11.62 6.78 13.79
C VAL A 35 -10.89 6.95 12.46
N PRO A 36 -10.64 8.19 12.01
CA PRO A 36 -10.07 8.44 10.69
C PRO A 36 -8.71 7.76 10.50
N GLU A 37 -7.85 7.74 11.52
CA GLU A 37 -6.53 7.13 11.44
C GLU A 37 -6.58 5.60 11.28
N LEU A 38 -7.53 4.94 11.97
CA LEU A 38 -7.77 3.50 11.83
C LEU A 38 -8.36 3.16 10.46
N THR A 39 -9.18 4.06 9.91
CA THR A 39 -9.80 3.89 8.60
C THR A 39 -8.79 4.06 7.47
N GLU A 40 -7.91 5.06 7.57
CA GLU A 40 -6.85 5.30 6.58
C GLU A 40 -5.83 4.16 6.55
N GLY A 41 -5.33 3.74 7.72
CA GLY A 41 -4.41 2.62 7.86
C GLY A 41 -5.01 1.31 7.37
N ALA A 42 -6.26 1.01 7.73
CA ALA A 42 -6.96 -0.18 7.23
C ALA A 42 -7.19 -0.14 5.71
N SER A 43 -7.48 1.04 5.14
CA SER A 43 -7.62 1.20 3.69
C SER A 43 -6.30 0.98 2.96
N ALA A 44 -5.19 1.51 3.49
CA ALA A 44 -3.86 1.34 2.92
C ALA A 44 -3.42 -0.13 2.96
N LEU A 45 -3.61 -0.80 4.09
CA LEU A 45 -3.30 -2.22 4.25
C LEU A 45 -4.16 -3.10 3.33
N ARG A 46 -5.45 -2.80 3.20
CA ARG A 46 -6.32 -3.51 2.23
C ARG A 46 -5.82 -3.31 0.81
N ARG A 47 -5.44 -2.08 0.46
CA ARG A 47 -4.94 -1.75 -0.87
C ARG A 47 -3.62 -2.45 -1.17
N LEU A 48 -2.74 -2.50 -0.18
CA LEU A 48 -1.48 -3.23 -0.24
C LEU A 48 -1.71 -4.74 -0.47
N PHE A 49 -2.70 -5.33 0.21
CA PHE A 49 -3.09 -6.71 -0.01
C PHE A 49 -3.56 -6.96 -1.46
N ASP A 50 -4.45 -6.11 -1.96
CA ASP A 50 -4.97 -6.22 -3.34
C ASP A 50 -3.84 -6.02 -4.38
N LEU A 51 -2.90 -5.10 -4.11
CA LEU A 51 -1.70 -4.89 -4.93
C LEU A 51 -0.79 -6.12 -4.93
N ARG A 52 -0.58 -6.78 -3.78
CA ARG A 52 0.19 -8.03 -3.70
C ARG A 52 -0.47 -9.14 -4.52
N ALA A 53 -1.79 -9.30 -4.41
CA ALA A 53 -2.53 -10.27 -5.21
C ALA A 53 -2.32 -10.01 -6.72
N ALA A 54 -2.36 -8.75 -7.17
CA ALA A 54 -2.07 -8.40 -8.56
C ALA A 54 -0.66 -8.82 -9.01
N TYR A 55 0.36 -8.63 -8.17
CA TYR A 55 1.73 -9.07 -8.49
C TYR A 55 1.90 -10.59 -8.48
N VAL A 56 1.21 -11.30 -7.59
CA VAL A 56 1.20 -12.78 -7.54
C VAL A 56 0.53 -13.35 -8.79
N ASP A 57 -0.58 -12.77 -9.21
CA ASP A 57 -1.33 -13.16 -10.41
C ASP A 57 -0.66 -12.72 -11.72
N LEU A 58 0.52 -12.09 -11.66
CA LEU A 58 1.26 -11.55 -12.80
C LEU A 58 0.44 -10.57 -13.66
N ARG A 59 -0.50 -9.86 -13.03
CA ARG A 59 -1.29 -8.82 -13.71
C ARG A 59 -0.41 -7.62 -14.06
N PRO A 60 -0.68 -6.92 -15.18
CA PRO A 60 0.02 -5.70 -15.53
C PRO A 60 -0.36 -4.58 -14.55
N VAL A 61 0.55 -4.27 -13.60
CA VAL A 61 0.33 -3.21 -12.62
C VAL A 61 0.84 -1.87 -13.16
N ALA A 62 -0.04 -0.87 -13.15
CA ALA A 62 0.23 0.51 -13.53
C ALA A 62 -0.02 1.48 -12.37
N LEU A 63 0.59 2.66 -12.42
CA LEU A 63 0.37 3.74 -11.45
C LEU A 63 -1.00 4.40 -11.69
N THR A 64 -2.07 3.71 -11.27
CA THR A 64 -3.46 4.16 -11.46
C THR A 64 -4.26 4.00 -10.17
N THR A 65 -5.44 4.62 -10.11
CA THR A 65 -6.42 4.45 -9.04
C THR A 65 -7.07 3.07 -9.00
N GLU A 66 -6.67 2.13 -9.87
CA GLU A 66 -7.02 0.72 -9.74
C GLU A 66 -6.15 0.02 -8.69
N TYR A 67 -4.86 0.38 -8.62
CA TYR A 67 -3.85 -0.30 -7.81
C TYR A 67 -3.32 0.56 -6.66
N PHE A 68 -3.28 1.88 -6.84
CA PHE A 68 -2.65 2.82 -5.92
C PHE A 68 -3.66 3.78 -5.30
N SER A 69 -3.24 4.38 -4.19
CA SER A 69 -3.84 5.53 -3.52
C SER A 69 -2.71 6.36 -2.91
N ARG A 70 -3.00 7.62 -2.52
CA ARG A 70 -2.00 8.45 -1.81
C ARG A 70 -1.57 7.80 -0.50
N ALA A 71 -2.54 7.29 0.26
CA ALA A 71 -2.29 6.57 1.51
C ALA A 71 -1.40 5.34 1.29
N LEU A 72 -1.62 4.55 0.22
CA LEU A 72 -0.76 3.41 -0.09
C LEU A 72 0.66 3.84 -0.49
N LEU A 73 0.81 4.92 -1.28
CA LEU A 73 2.14 5.42 -1.64
C LEU A 73 2.91 5.92 -0.41
N ALA A 74 2.23 6.58 0.53
CA ALA A 74 2.79 7.01 1.81
C ALA A 74 3.18 5.79 2.67
N ASP A 75 2.30 4.81 2.85
CA ASP A 75 2.59 3.57 3.58
C ASP A 75 3.81 2.84 3.01
N LEU A 76 3.88 2.68 1.68
CA LEU A 76 5.03 2.07 1.00
C LEU A 76 6.33 2.83 1.32
N TRP A 77 6.29 4.16 1.37
CA TRP A 77 7.47 4.96 1.70
C TRP A 77 7.88 4.84 3.16
N GLU A 78 6.93 4.98 4.08
CA GLU A 78 7.15 4.87 5.52
C GLU A 78 7.70 3.49 5.92
N ASN A 79 7.36 2.45 5.16
CA ASN A 79 7.83 1.08 5.39
C ASN A 79 9.04 0.69 4.53
N GLY A 80 9.67 1.63 3.81
CA GLY A 80 10.97 1.41 3.18
C GLY A 80 10.93 0.77 1.78
N ALA A 81 9.81 0.86 1.06
CA ALA A 81 9.70 0.36 -0.32
C ALA A 81 10.58 1.13 -1.32
N PHE A 82 11.10 2.31 -0.96
CA PHE A 82 11.95 3.15 -1.81
C PHE A 82 13.36 3.27 -1.22
N PRO A 83 14.31 2.39 -1.62
CA PRO A 83 15.67 2.44 -1.08
C PRO A 83 16.51 3.56 -1.72
N ASP A 84 17.43 4.14 -0.94
CA ASP A 84 18.43 5.08 -1.42
C ASP A 84 19.33 4.47 -2.49
N ASN A 85 19.54 5.19 -3.59
CA ASN A 85 20.42 4.77 -4.67
C ASN A 85 20.89 5.96 -5.53
N GLY A 86 21.86 5.71 -6.43
CA GLY A 86 22.41 6.76 -7.30
C GLY A 86 21.39 7.40 -8.25
N TYR A 87 20.30 6.71 -8.60
CA TYR A 87 19.25 7.25 -9.49
C TYR A 87 18.29 8.20 -8.78
N ASN A 88 18.21 8.13 -7.44
CA ASN A 88 17.38 9.00 -6.61
C ASN A 88 18.19 9.95 -5.72
N ARG A 89 19.44 10.24 -6.10
CA ARG A 89 20.36 11.12 -5.36
C ARG A 89 20.62 10.64 -3.94
N ASN A 90 20.63 9.32 -3.74
CA ASN A 90 20.77 8.65 -2.44
C ASN A 90 19.70 9.13 -1.44
N ASN A 91 18.48 9.32 -1.92
CA ASN A 91 17.32 9.62 -1.09
C ASN A 91 16.07 9.01 -1.72
N GLY A 92 15.59 7.92 -1.12
CA GLY A 92 14.39 7.17 -1.52
C GLY A 92 13.11 8.01 -1.54
N GLU A 93 13.03 9.05 -0.72
CA GLU A 93 11.91 10.00 -0.72
C GLU A 93 11.74 10.67 -2.09
N ASN A 94 12.83 10.86 -2.86
CA ASN A 94 12.74 11.42 -4.21
C ASN A 94 11.99 10.50 -5.18
N ASP A 95 12.03 9.17 -4.98
CA ASP A 95 11.25 8.24 -5.80
C ASP A 95 9.78 8.17 -5.35
N TYR A 96 9.53 8.23 -4.04
CA TYR A 96 8.18 8.36 -3.48
C TYR A 96 7.49 9.64 -4.00
N ARG A 97 8.12 10.82 -3.81
CA ARG A 97 7.58 12.10 -4.26
C ARG A 97 7.36 12.11 -5.77
N PHE A 98 8.30 11.55 -6.54
CA PHE A 98 8.14 11.41 -7.99
C PHE A 98 6.89 10.62 -8.38
N LEU A 99 6.62 9.47 -7.73
CA LEU A 99 5.38 8.71 -7.99
C LEU A 99 4.14 9.44 -7.51
N LEU A 100 4.20 10.10 -6.35
CA LEU A 100 3.08 10.86 -5.80
C LEU A 100 2.68 12.01 -6.72
N ASP A 101 3.67 12.75 -7.23
CA ASP A 101 3.47 13.84 -8.19
C ASP A 101 2.82 13.32 -9.49
N TRP A 102 3.32 12.19 -10.02
CA TRP A 102 2.73 11.56 -11.21
C TRP A 102 1.34 10.99 -10.98
N PHE A 103 1.06 10.45 -9.79
CA PHE A 103 -0.26 9.97 -9.41
C PHE A 103 -1.27 11.12 -9.29
N ASN A 104 -0.82 12.31 -8.88
CA ASN A 104 -1.64 13.52 -8.79
C ASN A 104 -1.79 14.27 -10.11
N SER A 105 -0.89 14.03 -11.07
CA SER A 105 -0.89 14.68 -12.37
C SER A 105 -1.93 14.06 -13.32
N HIS A 106 -2.50 14.90 -14.19
CA HIS A 106 -3.39 14.48 -15.27
C HIS A 106 -2.69 14.52 -16.65
N GLY A 107 -1.38 14.79 -16.69
CA GLY A 107 -0.58 14.90 -17.91
C GLY A 107 -0.01 13.56 -18.39
N ALA A 108 0.44 13.52 -19.64
CA ALA A 108 1.16 12.37 -20.18
C ALA A 108 2.66 12.43 -19.79
N PRO A 109 3.23 11.36 -19.20
CA PRO A 109 4.65 11.32 -18.89
C PRO A 109 5.50 11.24 -20.15
N SER A 110 6.67 11.85 -20.12
CA SER A 110 7.70 11.64 -21.13
C SER A 110 8.16 10.18 -21.16
N GLU A 111 8.85 9.79 -22.22
CA GLU A 111 9.40 8.43 -22.35
C GLU A 111 10.31 8.02 -21.18
N LYS A 112 11.12 8.96 -20.67
CA LYS A 112 12.02 8.73 -19.54
C LYS A 112 11.23 8.53 -18.25
N GLU A 113 10.21 9.36 -18.03
CA GLU A 113 9.35 9.28 -16.84
C GLU A 113 8.53 8.00 -16.86
N ARG A 114 7.95 7.62 -18.01
CA ARG A 114 7.22 6.36 -18.17
C ARG A 114 8.08 5.15 -17.81
N ARG A 115 9.35 5.14 -18.25
CA ARG A 115 10.33 4.11 -17.86
C ARG A 115 10.62 4.12 -16.37
N LYS A 116 10.81 5.30 -15.77
CA LYS A 116 11.04 5.42 -14.32
C LYS A 116 9.85 4.91 -13.51
N ILE A 117 8.63 5.34 -13.85
CA ILE A 117 7.38 4.88 -13.23
C ILE A 117 7.30 3.34 -13.31
N TRP A 118 7.54 2.78 -14.51
CA TRP A 118 7.47 1.32 -14.69
C TRP A 118 8.48 0.58 -13.81
N VAL A 119 9.73 1.05 -13.71
CA VAL A 119 10.75 0.43 -12.86
C VAL A 119 10.34 0.49 -11.39
N LEU A 120 9.91 1.66 -10.91
CA LEU A 120 9.51 1.82 -9.52
C LEU A 120 8.32 0.94 -9.16
N VAL A 121 7.28 0.91 -10.00
CA VAL A 121 6.10 0.06 -9.78
C VAL A 121 6.45 -1.42 -9.87
N ASN A 122 6.98 -1.86 -11.02
CA ASN A 122 7.06 -3.28 -11.35
C ASN A 122 8.37 -3.98 -10.90
N ARG A 123 9.37 -3.24 -10.42
CA ARG A 123 10.59 -3.82 -9.85
C ARG A 123 10.75 -3.46 -8.38
N THR A 124 10.80 -2.16 -8.07
CA THR A 124 11.13 -1.70 -6.71
C THR A 124 10.00 -2.02 -5.73
N ILE A 125 8.81 -1.47 -5.97
CA ILE A 125 7.61 -1.71 -5.14
C ILE A 125 7.23 -3.19 -5.20
N ARG A 126 7.20 -3.82 -6.39
CA ARG A 126 6.91 -5.25 -6.51
C ARG A 126 7.78 -6.12 -5.61
N ARG A 127 9.11 -5.87 -5.57
CA ARG A 127 10.02 -6.63 -4.72
C ARG A 127 9.65 -6.49 -3.26
N PHE A 128 9.43 -5.25 -2.80
CA PHE A 128 9.05 -4.96 -1.43
C PHE A 128 7.72 -5.63 -1.04
N VAL A 129 6.66 -5.42 -1.84
CA VAL A 129 5.31 -5.92 -1.55
C VAL A 129 5.27 -7.45 -1.49
N LEU A 130 6.04 -8.16 -2.31
CA LEU A 130 6.08 -9.62 -2.28
C LEU A 130 6.77 -10.18 -1.03
N SER A 131 7.67 -9.42 -0.41
CA SER A 131 8.40 -9.77 0.81
C SER A 131 7.86 -9.08 2.08
N ASP A 132 6.76 -8.32 1.98
CA ASP A 132 6.23 -7.56 3.11
C ASP A 132 5.62 -8.49 4.16
N GLU A 133 6.25 -8.56 5.34
CA GLU A 133 5.87 -9.46 6.42
C GLU A 133 4.48 -9.15 7.00
N ARG A 134 3.97 -7.93 6.81
CA ARG A 134 2.63 -7.52 7.25
C ARG A 134 1.50 -8.27 6.52
N LEU A 135 1.84 -8.98 5.44
CA LEU A 135 0.92 -9.72 4.59
C LEU A 135 1.10 -11.25 4.72
N SER A 136 1.89 -11.71 5.69
CA SER A 136 2.20 -13.13 5.93
C SER A 136 1.05 -13.89 6.56
#